data_AF-A0AAW5K7N3-F1
#
_entry.id   AF-A0AAW5K7N3-F1
#
_cell.length_a   1.000
_cell.length_b   1.000
_cell.length_c   1.000
_cell.angle_alpha   90.00
_cell.angle_beta   90.00
_cell.angle_gamma   90.00
#
_symmetry.space_group_name_H-M   'P 1'
#
loop_
_entity.id
_entity.type
_entity.pdbx_description
1 polymer ?
#
loop_
_entity_poly.entity_id
_entity_poly.type
_entity_poly.pdbx_seq_one_letter_code
_entity_poly.pdbx_strand_id
1 'polypeptide(L)' 'DVKAAAQEYLDTYTCGATNGTATDKLVAALEACGCDRAEKAELLKNKDFLAKKSQWVFGGDGWAYDIGYGGV' A
#
# COMPACT_ATOMS: atom_id res chain seq x y z
N ASP A 1 -8.92 -17.81 2.25
CA ASP A 1 -9.12 -17.47 3.67
C ASP A 1 -8.61 -16.05 3.89
N VAL A 2 -9.46 -15.14 4.38
CA VAL A 2 -9.12 -13.72 4.61
C VAL A 2 -7.95 -13.60 5.58
N LYS A 3 -7.85 -14.47 6.59
CA LYS A 3 -6.78 -14.41 7.59
C LYS A 3 -5.40 -14.65 6.98
N ALA A 4 -5.29 -15.65 6.11
CA ALA A 4 -4.04 -15.97 5.43
C ALA A 4 -3.61 -14.83 4.48
N ALA A 5 -4.55 -14.26 3.71
CA ALA A 5 -4.25 -13.13 2.83
C ALA A 5 -3.86 -11.87 3.62
N ALA A 6 -4.49 -11.62 4.76
CA ALA A 6 -4.13 -10.52 5.66
C ALA A 6 -2.72 -10.71 6.25
N GLN A 7 -2.34 -11.94 6.62
CA GLN A 7 -0.99 -12.22 7.08
C GLN A 7 0.05 -11.99 5.98
N GLU A 8 -0.19 -12.46 4.76
CA GLU A 8 0.72 -12.21 3.62
C GLU A 8 0.86 -10.70 3.33
N TYR A 9 -0.24 -9.95 3.40
CA TYR A 9 -0.19 -8.49 3.31
C TYR A 9 0.70 -7.86 4.38
N LEU A 10 0.56 -8.28 5.64
CA LEU A 10 1.36 -7.76 6.76
C LEU A 10 2.84 -8.13 6.64
N ASP A 11 3.15 -9.37 6.24
CA ASP A 11 4.52 -9.85 6.06
C ASP A 11 5.25 -9.09 4.94
N THR A 12 4.50 -8.60 3.95
CA THR A 12 5.04 -7.85 2.81
C THR A 12 4.92 -6.33 2.94
N TYR A 13 4.29 -5.80 3.99
CA TYR A 13 3.89 -4.39 4.11
C TYR A 13 4.99 -3.36 3.77
N THR A 14 6.24 -3.66 4.11
CA THR A 14 7.38 -2.78 3.87
C THR A 14 8.07 -2.98 2.51
N CYS A 15 7.75 -4.05 1.79
CA CYS A 15 8.39 -4.45 0.54
C CYS A 15 7.60 -3.97 -0.69
N GLY A 16 8.13 -2.99 -1.42
CA GLY A 16 7.49 -2.45 -2.62
C GLY A 16 7.36 -3.47 -3.76
N ALA A 17 8.22 -4.49 -3.80
CA ALA A 17 8.19 -5.51 -4.85
C ALA A 17 7.05 -6.53 -4.68
N THR A 18 6.66 -6.84 -3.44
CA THR A 18 5.72 -7.93 -3.15
C THR A 18 4.39 -7.48 -2.56
N ASN A 19 4.33 -6.30 -1.94
CA ASN A 19 3.12 -5.84 -1.25
C ASN A 19 1.94 -5.56 -2.19
N GLY A 20 2.19 -5.11 -3.43
CA GLY A 20 1.12 -4.89 -4.40
C GLY A 20 0.32 -6.17 -4.67
N THR A 21 1.01 -7.25 -5.03
CA THR A 21 0.40 -8.56 -5.26
C THR A 21 -0.30 -9.11 -4.01
N ALA A 22 0.29 -8.95 -2.83
CA ALA A 22 -0.34 -9.39 -1.58
C ALA A 22 -1.62 -8.59 -1.27
N THR A 23 -1.62 -7.28 -1.58
CA THR A 23 -2.79 -6.41 -1.46
C THR A 23 -3.92 -6.87 -2.38
N ASP A 24 -3.62 -7.17 -3.64
CA ASP A 24 -4.63 -7.64 -4.60
C ASP A 24 -5.31 -8.93 -4.10
N LYS A 25 -4.53 -9.86 -3.54
CA LYS A 25 -5.06 -11.09 -2.92
C LYS A 25 -5.96 -10.78 -1.72
N LEU A 26 -5.57 -9.84 -0.86
CA LEU A 26 -6.36 -9.43 0.31
C LEU A 26 -7.69 -8.79 -0.13
N VAL A 27 -7.66 -7.88 -1.09
CA VAL A 27 -8.87 -7.23 -1.64
C VAL A 27 -9.81 -8.28 -2.22
N ALA A 28 -9.32 -9.19 -3.06
CA ALA A 28 -10.14 -10.26 -3.64
C ALA A 28 -10.73 -11.18 -2.55
N ALA A 29 -9.96 -11.52 -1.51
CA ALA A 29 -10.45 -12.32 -0.39
C ALA A 29 -11.53 -11.59 0.42
N LEU A 30 -11.39 -10.28 0.63
CA LEU A 30 -12.38 -9.45 1.32
C LEU A 30 -13.66 -9.30 0.50
N GLU A 31 -13.57 -9.07 -0.81
CA GLU A 31 -14.72 -8.99 -1.72
C GLU A 31 -15.51 -10.31 -1.74
N ALA A 32 -14.81 -11.45 -1.80
CA ALA A 32 -15.42 -12.78 -1.77
C ALA A 32 -15.93 -13.22 -0.38
N CYS A 33 -15.45 -12.61 0.70
CA CYS A 33 -15.90 -12.94 2.05
C CYS A 33 -17.34 -12.44 2.25
N GLY A 34 -18.31 -13.35 2.37
CA GLY A 34 -19.71 -13.02 2.75
C GLY A 34 -19.88 -12.54 4.19
N CYS A 35 -18.81 -12.02 4.81
CA CYS A 35 -18.81 -11.51 6.16
C CYS A 35 -19.38 -10.09 6.19
N ASP A 36 -20.49 -9.89 6.91
CA ASP A 36 -21.08 -8.59 7.15
C ASP A 36 -20.40 -7.93 8.36
N ARG A 37 -19.32 -7.19 8.07
CA ARG A 37 -18.51 -6.50 9.07
C ARG A 37 -18.22 -5.09 8.58
N ALA A 38 -18.40 -4.11 9.47
CA ALA A 38 -18.15 -2.71 9.17
C ALA A 38 -16.67 -2.49 8.75
N GLU A 39 -15.74 -3.22 9.35
CA GLU A 39 -14.30 -3.12 9.05
C GLU A 39 -13.97 -3.57 7.63
N LYS A 40 -14.69 -4.56 7.08
CA LYS A 40 -14.53 -4.97 5.68
C LYS A 40 -14.91 -3.82 4.74
N ALA A 41 -16.04 -3.17 5.00
CA ALA A 41 -16.52 -2.07 4.17
C ALA A 41 -15.53 -0.89 4.17
N GLU A 42 -14.99 -0.54 5.35
CA GLU A 42 -13.98 0.51 5.47
C GLU A 42 -12.65 0.15 4.79
N LEU A 43 -12.19 -1.10 4.89
CA LEU A 43 -11.01 -1.58 4.17
C LEU A 43 -11.19 -1.51 2.64
N LEU A 44 -12.32 -1.97 2.13
CA LEU A 44 -12.61 -1.96 0.69
C LEU A 44 -12.80 -0.54 0.15
N LYS A 45 -13.38 0.36 0.93
CA LYS A 45 -13.51 1.79 0.59
C LYS A 45 -12.15 2.47 0.45
N ASN A 46 -11.17 2.08 1.25
CA ASN A 46 -9.82 2.66 1.26
C ASN A 46 -8.78 1.75 0.58
N LYS A 47 -9.20 0.80 -0.26
CA LYS A 47 -8.30 -0.22 -0.84
C LYS A 47 -7.14 0.36 -1.63
N ASP A 48 -7.33 1.54 -2.22
CA ASP A 48 -6.29 2.24 -2.96
C ASP A 48 -5.10 2.66 -2.08
N PHE A 49 -5.25 2.68 -0.75
CA PHE A 49 -4.18 3.01 0.19
C PHE A 49 -3.44 1.79 0.74
N LEU A 50 -3.94 0.57 0.49
CA LEU A 50 -3.34 -0.65 1.06
C LEU A 50 -2.00 -0.97 0.42
N ALA A 51 -1.91 -0.91 -0.91
CA ALA A 51 -0.66 -1.19 -1.61
C ALA A 51 0.38 -0.10 -1.32
N LYS A 52 1.59 -0.51 -0.92
CA LYS A 52 2.73 0.37 -0.63
C LYS A 52 2.96 1.32 -1.78
N LYS A 53 2.93 2.62 -1.48
CA LYS A 53 3.16 3.69 -2.46
C LYS A 53 4.65 3.98 -2.63
N SER A 54 5.02 4.31 -3.86
CA SER A 54 6.35 4.82 -4.20
C SER A 54 6.27 6.34 -4.31
N GLN A 55 6.86 7.04 -3.35
CA GLN A 55 6.93 8.50 -3.33
C GLN A 55 8.20 8.93 -4.05
N TRP A 56 8.08 9.83 -5.02
CA TRP A 56 9.21 10.35 -5.81
C TRP A 56 9.32 11.86 -5.63
N VAL A 57 10.55 12.33 -5.44
CA VAL A 57 10.89 13.75 -5.50
C VAL A 57 11.86 13.92 -6.66
N PHE A 58 11.40 14.59 -7.72
CA PHE A 58 12.18 14.81 -8.93
C PHE A 58 12.73 16.23 -8.96
N GLY A 59 14.03 16.36 -9.22
CA GLY A 59 14.67 17.66 -9.41
C GLY A 59 16.09 17.52 -9.99
N GLY A 60 16.59 18.63 -10.54
CA GLY A 60 17.93 18.71 -11.12
C GLY A 60 19.01 19.03 -10.07
N ASP A 61 20.26 19.13 -10.53
CA ASP A 61 21.43 19.42 -9.70
C ASP A 61 21.33 20.77 -8.99
N GLY A 62 20.90 21.85 -9.67
CA GLY A 62 20.74 23.15 -9.01
C GLY A 62 19.71 23.17 -7.87
N TRP A 63 18.65 22.34 -7.94
CA TRP A 63 17.73 22.16 -6.82
C TRP A 63 18.38 21.30 -5.72
N ALA A 64 19.02 20.19 -6.08
CA ALA A 64 19.61 19.26 -5.13
C ALA A 64 20.84 19.82 -4.39
N TYR A 65 21.61 20.75 -4.98
CA TYR A 65 22.88 21.23 -4.43
C TYR A 65 22.89 22.71 -4.06
N ASP A 66 21.99 23.54 -4.60
CA ASP A 66 21.94 24.98 -4.29
C ASP A 66 20.63 25.35 -3.57
N ILE A 67 19.60 25.76 -4.33
CA ILE A 67 18.43 26.45 -3.77
C ILE A 67 17.51 25.55 -2.94
N GLY A 68 17.57 24.22 -3.18
CA GLY A 68 16.81 23.22 -2.43
C GLY A 68 17.61 22.45 -1.38
N TYR A 69 18.95 22.57 -1.35
CA TYR A 69 19.82 21.71 -0.51
C TYR A 69 19.51 21.77 0.99
N GLY A 70 19.00 22.90 1.49
CA GLY A 70 18.62 23.01 2.91
C GLY A 70 17.38 22.20 3.30
N GLY A 71 16.58 21.72 2.35
CA GLY A 71 15.33 21.00 2.59
C GLY A 71 15.19 19.66 1.87
N VAL A 72 16.14 19.31 1.00
CA VAL A 72 16.31 17.97 0.42
C VAL A 72 17.17 17.12 1.35
#